data_AF-A0A1B2HIF9-F1
#
_entry.id   AF-A0A1B2HIF9-F1
#
_cell.length_a   1.000
_cell.length_b   1.000
_cell.length_c   1.000
_cell.angle_alpha   90.00
_cell.angle_beta   90.00
_cell.angle_gamma   90.00
#
_symmetry.space_group_name_H-M   'P 1'
#
loop_
_entity.id
_entity.type
_entity.pdbx_description
1 polymer ?
#
loop_
_entity_poly.entity_id
_entity_poly.type
_entity_poly.pdbx_seq_one_letter_code
_entity_poly.pdbx_strand_id
1 'polypeptide(L)'
;MSIRTKATAAVASAAAVTLFAGTALAASPGAPGAGDPYFPGYGNGGYDVSHYDIRLNYNPNGDQLSGTTTILAKATEDLTQFNLDFLLKVKTLRVNNAPASFVQDGDELVVTPRGGLRKGQDVTVVVTYADVPSQVEDHNGYTAWTKTPDGALAIGEPEIARWWFPANDHPTDKATFDVNVAVPEGVEVISNGTFLGNTRQINGWTRWNWRSTKPQATYLTFLTIGQYELRQYAAPNGQPVFNAYSTRLGDSTDAAKASIERTPEVTEFLAQNFGPYPFEAQGGVVTPDLGYALENQTRSTYDDAFFRRGANTYVVAHEIAHQWFGDSVSVHHWRDIWLNEGFASYAEFLWSEHVGEGTAQENADFVYDSYPADDAFWQVLPGDPGADNVFHGAVYDRGALAVHALRVAVGDEKFFEILKTWQAEKKYSDATIEEFIALAERISGQQLDQLFQTWLFTKGKPAAAPGRDAADDAQVAAKKVAAEPKSRAKIKLTHELLDAHK
;
A
#
# COMPACT_ATOMS: atom_id res chain seq x y z
N MET A 1 -55.21 23.08 85.72
CA MET A 1 -53.75 22.96 85.85
C MET A 1 -53.22 22.56 84.47
N SER A 2 -52.49 23.46 83.82
CA SER A 2 -52.16 23.44 82.40
C SER A 2 -50.75 22.90 82.20
N ILE A 3 -50.56 21.91 81.31
CA ILE A 3 -49.35 21.79 80.47
C ILE A 3 -49.79 21.32 79.08
N ARG A 4 -49.57 22.18 78.08
CA ARG A 4 -49.70 21.90 76.65
C ARG A 4 -48.36 21.37 76.13
N THR A 5 -48.37 20.35 75.26
CA THR A 5 -47.34 20.23 74.22
C THR A 5 -47.91 19.55 72.98
N LYS A 6 -47.70 20.22 71.83
CA LYS A 6 -48.15 19.84 70.49
C LYS A 6 -47.22 18.75 69.93
N ALA A 7 -47.77 17.75 69.24
CA ALA A 7 -47.01 16.83 68.40
C ALA A 7 -47.39 17.07 66.93
N THR A 8 -46.39 17.46 66.15
CA THR A 8 -46.44 17.73 64.70
C THR A 8 -46.21 16.42 63.94
N ALA A 9 -47.06 16.13 62.96
CA ALA A 9 -46.92 15.00 62.05
C ALA A 9 -45.83 15.27 61.00
N ALA A 10 -44.89 14.35 60.82
CA ALA A 10 -43.92 14.36 59.74
C ALA A 10 -44.34 13.35 58.67
N VAL A 11 -44.55 13.83 57.44
CA VAL A 11 -44.82 13.04 56.24
C VAL A 11 -43.48 12.58 55.67
N ALA A 12 -43.29 11.27 55.52
CA ALA A 12 -42.12 10.67 54.91
C ALA A 12 -42.30 10.61 53.38
N SER A 13 -41.48 11.36 52.64
CA SER A 13 -41.38 11.27 51.18
C SER A 13 -40.36 10.20 50.81
N ALA A 14 -40.81 9.12 50.15
CA ALA A 14 -39.94 8.11 49.56
C ALA A 14 -39.44 8.60 48.19
N ALA A 15 -38.15 8.87 48.08
CA ALA A 15 -37.48 9.15 46.81
C ALA A 15 -37.14 7.82 46.13
N ALA A 16 -37.78 7.55 44.99
CA ALA A 16 -37.40 6.45 44.10
C ALA A 16 -36.14 6.86 43.33
N VAL A 17 -35.00 6.23 43.67
CA VAL A 17 -33.77 6.33 42.89
C VAL A 17 -33.87 5.31 41.76
N THR A 18 -34.20 5.76 40.55
CA THR A 18 -33.99 4.99 39.32
C THR A 18 -32.48 4.93 39.03
N LEU A 19 -31.86 3.81 39.39
CA LEU A 19 -30.54 3.42 38.90
C LEU A 19 -30.63 3.19 37.38
N PHE A 20 -30.14 4.14 36.59
CA PHE A 20 -29.72 3.84 35.22
C PHE A 20 -28.46 2.97 35.33
N ALA A 21 -28.64 1.65 35.37
CA ALA A 21 -27.56 0.73 35.05
C ALA A 21 -27.27 0.88 33.56
N GLY A 22 -26.27 1.71 33.22
CA GLY A 22 -25.68 1.67 31.90
C GLY A 22 -25.17 0.24 31.68
N THR A 23 -25.70 -0.45 30.69
CA THR A 23 -25.13 -1.71 30.22
C THR A 23 -23.75 -1.39 29.67
N ALA A 24 -22.71 -1.56 30.50
CA ALA A 24 -21.36 -1.72 30.00
C ALA A 24 -21.43 -2.92 29.04
N LEU A 25 -21.18 -2.68 27.75
CA LEU A 25 -21.04 -3.77 26.78
C LEU A 25 -19.96 -4.71 27.34
N ALA A 26 -20.28 -6.00 27.44
CA ALA A 26 -19.31 -6.98 27.90
C ALA A 26 -18.17 -7.04 26.86
N ALA A 27 -16.92 -7.10 27.33
CA ALA A 27 -15.76 -7.23 26.46
C ALA A 27 -15.95 -8.42 25.49
N SER A 28 -15.60 -8.25 24.21
CA SER A 28 -15.75 -9.25 23.15
C SER A 28 -14.41 -9.60 22.52
N PRO A 29 -14.28 -10.71 21.77
CA PRO A 29 -13.17 -10.87 20.84
C PRO A 29 -13.19 -9.75 19.79
N GLY A 30 -12.01 -9.30 19.36
CA GLY A 30 -11.88 -8.42 18.20
C GLY A 30 -12.29 -9.12 16.91
N ALA A 31 -12.57 -8.34 15.87
CA ALA A 31 -12.96 -8.91 14.57
C ALA A 31 -11.75 -9.62 13.93
N PRO A 32 -11.93 -10.82 13.34
CA PRO A 32 -10.87 -11.62 12.71
C PRO A 32 -10.56 -11.19 11.27
N GLY A 33 -10.76 -9.91 10.96
CA GLY A 33 -10.74 -9.34 9.61
C GLY A 33 -10.97 -7.84 9.68
N ALA A 34 -10.38 -7.07 8.77
CA ALA A 34 -10.67 -5.64 8.62
C ALA A 34 -12.04 -5.36 7.98
N GLY A 35 -12.68 -6.39 7.41
CA GLY A 35 -14.00 -6.30 6.78
C GLY A 35 -13.95 -6.11 5.26
N ASP A 36 -12.81 -6.37 4.63
CA ASP A 36 -12.66 -6.31 3.17
C ASP A 36 -13.40 -7.47 2.47
N PRO A 37 -14.26 -7.21 1.47
CA PRO A 37 -15.00 -8.26 0.78
C PRO A 37 -14.14 -9.19 -0.09
N TYR A 38 -13.00 -8.73 -0.61
CA TYR A 38 -12.11 -9.54 -1.44
C TYR A 38 -11.18 -10.40 -0.59
N PHE A 39 -10.68 -9.84 0.51
CA PHE A 39 -9.76 -10.51 1.43
C PHE A 39 -10.31 -10.48 2.87
N PRO A 40 -11.35 -11.28 3.19
CA PRO A 40 -12.09 -11.17 4.44
C PRO A 40 -11.27 -11.53 5.69
N GLY A 41 -10.17 -12.26 5.54
CA GLY A 41 -9.25 -12.62 6.63
C GLY A 41 -8.02 -11.73 6.71
N TYR A 42 -7.98 -10.59 6.01
CA TYR A 42 -6.84 -9.66 6.08
C TYR A 42 -7.10 -8.58 7.11
N GLY A 43 -6.10 -8.32 7.94
CA GLY A 43 -6.20 -7.35 9.01
C GLY A 43 -7.26 -7.74 10.04
N ASN A 44 -7.51 -6.85 10.97
CA ASN A 44 -8.07 -7.18 12.26
C ASN A 44 -8.74 -5.97 12.91
N GLY A 45 -9.82 -6.21 13.65
CA GLY A 45 -10.61 -5.18 14.30
C GLY A 45 -10.38 -5.07 15.81
N GLY A 46 -10.82 -3.94 16.38
CA GLY A 46 -10.82 -3.70 17.82
C GLY A 46 -9.57 -2.99 18.37
N TYR A 47 -8.57 -2.74 17.54
CA TYR A 47 -7.40 -1.93 17.86
C TYR A 47 -6.87 -1.20 16.62
N ASP A 48 -6.01 -0.21 16.85
CA ASP A 48 -5.38 0.64 15.85
C ASP A 48 -3.87 0.70 16.14
N VAL A 49 -3.02 0.37 15.16
CA VAL A 49 -1.57 0.27 15.34
C VAL A 49 -0.89 1.59 15.00
N SER A 50 -0.16 2.11 15.98
CA SER A 50 0.62 3.34 15.81
C SER A 50 2.06 3.11 15.35
N HIS A 51 2.66 1.96 15.72
CA HIS A 51 4.07 1.70 15.46
C HIS A 51 4.44 0.21 15.49
N TYR A 52 5.34 -0.19 14.60
CA TYR A 52 6.03 -1.47 14.61
C TYR A 52 7.54 -1.26 14.77
N ASP A 53 8.13 -1.84 15.82
CA ASP A 53 9.58 -2.03 15.95
C ASP A 53 9.92 -3.49 15.64
N ILE A 54 10.47 -3.72 14.43
CA ILE A 54 10.77 -5.02 13.86
C ILE A 54 12.27 -5.26 13.98
N ARG A 55 12.67 -6.15 14.88
CA ARG A 55 14.08 -6.47 15.11
C ARG A 55 14.38 -7.92 14.73
N LEU A 56 15.14 -8.10 13.66
CA LEU A 56 15.42 -9.41 13.08
C LEU A 56 16.91 -9.77 13.15
N ASN A 57 17.18 -11.07 13.08
CA ASN A 57 18.43 -11.65 12.61
C ASN A 57 18.09 -12.64 11.50
N TYR A 58 18.72 -12.49 10.34
CA TYR A 58 18.53 -13.36 9.20
C TYR A 58 19.87 -13.95 8.75
N ASN A 59 19.91 -15.27 8.59
CA ASN A 59 21.05 -15.97 8.03
C ASN A 59 20.68 -16.49 6.63
N PRO A 60 21.22 -15.90 5.55
CA PRO A 60 21.00 -16.41 4.19
C PRO A 60 21.39 -17.89 4.04
N ASN A 61 22.42 -18.33 4.77
CA ASN A 61 22.81 -19.73 4.82
C ASN A 61 21.79 -20.53 5.64
N GLY A 62 20.83 -21.12 4.93
CA GLY A 62 19.76 -21.92 5.51
C GLY A 62 18.45 -21.18 5.69
N ASP A 63 18.34 -19.93 5.20
CA ASP A 63 17.10 -19.13 5.24
C ASP A 63 16.51 -19.03 6.65
N GLN A 64 17.36 -18.84 7.65
CA GLN A 64 16.91 -18.83 9.05
C GLN A 64 16.62 -17.41 9.50
N LEU A 65 15.37 -17.16 9.88
CA LEU A 65 14.93 -15.90 10.44
C LEU A 65 14.62 -16.07 11.93
N SER A 66 15.07 -15.12 12.74
CA SER A 66 14.63 -14.98 14.13
C SER A 66 14.34 -13.52 14.42
N GLY A 67 13.24 -13.25 15.11
CA GLY A 67 12.76 -11.89 15.28
C GLY A 67 12.10 -11.63 16.63
N THR A 68 12.11 -10.36 16.98
CA THR A 68 11.21 -9.78 17.96
C THR A 68 10.51 -8.61 17.29
N THR A 69 9.18 -8.64 17.25
CA THR A 69 8.37 -7.49 16.84
C THR A 69 7.67 -6.92 18.05
N THR A 70 7.84 -5.61 18.27
CA THR A 70 7.08 -4.84 19.25
C THR A 70 6.06 -3.98 18.52
N ILE A 71 4.79 -4.14 18.87
CA ILE A 71 3.66 -3.43 18.26
C ILE A 71 3.10 -2.48 19.32
N LEU A 72 3.00 -1.19 18.99
CA LEU A 72 2.33 -0.19 19.81
C LEU A 72 0.97 0.11 19.19
N ALA A 73 -0.09 -0.16 19.93
CA ALA A 73 -1.46 -0.02 19.46
C ALA A 73 -2.35 0.66 20.51
N LYS A 74 -3.56 1.03 20.11
CA LYS A 74 -4.62 1.50 20.99
C LYS A 74 -5.86 0.64 20.78
N ALA A 75 -6.40 0.08 21.86
CA ALA A 75 -7.66 -0.64 21.77
C ALA A 75 -8.79 0.34 21.45
N THR A 76 -9.60 0.05 20.42
CA THR A 76 -10.76 0.87 20.01
C THR A 76 -12.06 0.38 20.66
N GLU A 77 -12.00 -0.79 21.30
CA GLU A 77 -13.10 -1.49 21.98
C GLU A 77 -12.62 -2.19 23.27
N ASP A 78 -13.55 -2.70 24.08
CA ASP A 78 -13.23 -3.58 25.21
C ASP A 78 -13.00 -5.01 24.68
N LEU A 79 -11.76 -5.50 24.73
CA LEU A 79 -11.36 -6.76 24.09
C LEU A 79 -11.03 -7.87 25.09
N THR A 80 -11.53 -9.07 24.84
CA THR A 80 -11.07 -10.31 25.48
C THR A 80 -9.94 -10.98 24.70
N GLN A 81 -9.85 -10.70 23.41
CA GLN A 81 -8.92 -11.29 22.44
C GLN A 81 -8.78 -10.35 21.24
N PHE A 82 -7.66 -10.41 20.53
CA PHE A 82 -7.43 -9.80 19.22
C PHE A 82 -6.54 -10.71 18.39
N ASN A 83 -6.40 -10.49 17.09
CA ASN A 83 -5.56 -11.31 16.21
C ASN A 83 -4.49 -10.45 15.53
N LEU A 84 -3.56 -11.12 14.86
CA LEU A 84 -2.46 -10.54 14.10
C LEU A 84 -2.20 -11.51 12.95
N ASP A 85 -2.16 -11.03 11.71
CA ASP A 85 -1.78 -11.84 10.55
C ASP A 85 -0.32 -12.29 10.72
N PHE A 86 -0.09 -13.60 10.91
CA PHE A 86 1.26 -14.12 11.15
C PHE A 86 1.44 -15.64 11.02
N LEU A 87 2.36 -16.06 10.16
CA LEU A 87 2.59 -17.47 9.84
C LEU A 87 3.80 -18.11 10.54
N LEU A 88 4.84 -17.34 10.88
CA LEU A 88 6.06 -17.93 11.44
C LEU A 88 5.86 -18.47 12.86
N LYS A 89 6.65 -19.49 13.25
CA LYS A 89 6.57 -20.09 14.60
C LYS A 89 6.85 -19.08 15.72
N VAL A 90 5.81 -18.77 16.49
CA VAL A 90 5.89 -17.94 17.70
C VAL A 90 6.53 -18.71 18.86
N LYS A 91 7.48 -18.09 19.53
CA LYS A 91 8.15 -18.61 20.74
C LYS A 91 7.55 -18.04 22.02
N THR A 92 7.35 -16.73 22.08
CA THR A 92 6.75 -16.07 23.25
C THR A 92 5.90 -14.88 22.82
N LEU A 93 4.82 -14.64 23.55
CA LEU A 93 3.98 -13.47 23.35
C LEU A 93 3.70 -12.77 24.68
N ARG A 94 3.85 -11.44 24.70
CA ARG A 94 3.50 -10.59 25.84
C ARG A 94 2.57 -9.47 25.40
N VAL A 95 1.60 -9.14 26.23
CA VAL A 95 0.76 -7.95 26.10
C VAL A 95 0.92 -7.12 27.36
N ASN A 96 1.28 -5.83 27.23
CA ASN A 96 1.52 -4.92 28.34
C ASN A 96 2.49 -5.48 29.40
N ASN A 97 3.58 -6.08 28.91
CA ASN A 97 4.59 -6.75 29.72
C ASN A 97 4.06 -7.90 30.62
N ALA A 98 2.89 -8.46 30.33
CA ALA A 98 2.41 -9.70 30.91
C ALA A 98 2.41 -10.81 29.86
N PRO A 99 2.75 -12.07 30.21
CA PRO A 99 2.54 -13.20 29.32
C PRO A 99 1.07 -13.28 28.88
N ALA A 100 0.84 -13.51 27.59
CA ALA A 100 -0.47 -13.76 27.01
C ALA A 100 -0.49 -15.15 26.38
N SER A 101 -1.66 -15.80 26.38
CA SER A 101 -1.83 -17.05 25.62
C SER A 101 -2.12 -16.72 24.16
N PHE A 102 -1.74 -17.63 23.28
CA PHE A 102 -1.96 -17.47 21.85
C PHE A 102 -2.22 -18.82 21.18
N VAL A 103 -2.89 -18.77 20.03
CA VAL A 103 -3.13 -19.91 19.12
C VAL A 103 -2.84 -19.41 17.71
N GLN A 104 -2.14 -20.20 16.90
CA GLN A 104 -2.10 -19.99 15.46
C GLN A 104 -3.27 -20.75 14.84
N ASP A 105 -4.16 -20.06 14.14
CA ASP A 105 -5.38 -20.61 13.52
C ASP A 105 -5.49 -20.10 12.08
N GLY A 106 -5.28 -20.98 11.09
CA GLY A 106 -5.07 -20.56 9.70
C GLY A 106 -3.88 -19.60 9.60
N ASP A 107 -4.13 -18.43 9.02
CA ASP A 107 -3.10 -17.40 8.83
C ASP A 107 -3.03 -16.40 10.00
N GLU A 108 -3.81 -16.64 11.06
CA GLU A 108 -4.01 -15.71 12.16
C GLU A 108 -3.30 -16.16 13.44
N LEU A 109 -2.68 -15.19 14.13
CA LEU A 109 -2.17 -15.33 15.49
C LEU A 109 -3.17 -14.73 16.47
N VAL A 110 -4.00 -15.61 17.03
CA VAL A 110 -5.09 -15.25 17.92
C VAL A 110 -4.56 -15.07 19.35
N VAL A 111 -4.62 -13.85 19.90
CA VAL A 111 -3.98 -13.43 21.16
C VAL A 111 -4.99 -13.18 22.29
N THR A 112 -4.83 -13.87 23.42
CA THR A 112 -5.66 -13.66 24.62
C THR A 112 -4.84 -13.02 25.76
N PRO A 113 -5.00 -11.70 26.01
CA PRO A 113 -4.36 -11.02 27.13
C PRO A 113 -4.95 -11.46 28.48
N ARG A 114 -4.11 -11.57 29.52
CA ARG A 114 -4.47 -12.11 30.86
C ARG A 114 -5.67 -11.43 31.55
N GLY A 115 -6.00 -10.20 31.19
CA GLY A 115 -7.10 -9.42 31.80
C GLY A 115 -8.00 -8.70 30.81
N GLY A 116 -7.95 -9.08 29.52
CA GLY A 116 -8.56 -8.28 28.46
C GLY A 116 -7.85 -6.94 28.24
N LEU A 117 -8.40 -6.13 27.35
CA LEU A 117 -8.03 -4.74 27.08
C LEU A 117 -9.29 -3.89 27.20
N ARG A 118 -9.12 -2.64 27.62
CA ARG A 118 -10.23 -1.67 27.66
C ARG A 118 -10.16 -0.72 26.48
N LYS A 119 -11.30 -0.25 26.02
CA LYS A 119 -11.39 0.80 25.01
C LYS A 119 -10.55 2.02 25.43
N GLY A 120 -9.72 2.51 24.51
CA GLY A 120 -8.80 3.63 24.69
C GLY A 120 -7.47 3.28 25.37
N GLN A 121 -7.31 2.05 25.86
CA GLN A 121 -6.08 1.60 26.50
C GLN A 121 -4.93 1.50 25.48
N ASP A 122 -3.76 2.03 25.85
CA ASP A 122 -2.52 1.79 25.10
C ASP A 122 -2.06 0.35 25.30
N VAL A 123 -1.66 -0.28 24.21
CA VAL A 123 -1.31 -1.70 24.13
C VAL A 123 0.11 -1.82 23.58
N THR A 124 0.95 -2.58 24.28
CA THR A 124 2.25 -3.01 23.77
C THR A 124 2.23 -4.53 23.62
N VAL A 125 2.30 -5.00 22.38
CA VAL A 125 2.42 -6.43 22.06
C VAL A 125 3.87 -6.72 21.71
N VAL A 126 4.45 -7.77 22.30
CA VAL A 126 5.81 -8.22 21.99
C VAL A 126 5.76 -9.68 21.60
N VAL A 127 6.09 -9.98 20.35
CA VAL A 127 6.12 -11.33 19.79
C VAL A 127 7.56 -11.69 19.48
N THR A 128 8.03 -12.84 19.98
CA THR A 128 9.31 -13.43 19.55
C THR A 128 9.04 -14.67 18.72
N TYR A 129 9.80 -14.87 17.65
CA TYR A 129 9.56 -15.93 16.66
C TYR A 129 10.87 -16.36 15.99
N ALA A 130 10.88 -17.55 15.40
CA ALA A 130 11.94 -17.97 14.50
C ALA A 130 11.47 -19.11 13.59
N ASP A 131 11.83 -19.06 12.31
CA ASP A 131 11.49 -20.09 11.34
C ASP A 131 12.42 -20.08 10.12
N VAL A 132 12.08 -20.88 9.11
CA VAL A 132 12.62 -20.84 7.76
C VAL A 132 11.54 -20.29 6.82
N PRO A 133 11.49 -18.96 6.56
CA PRO A 133 10.33 -18.34 5.92
C PRO A 133 9.98 -18.90 4.54
N SER A 134 10.96 -19.33 3.73
CA SER A 134 10.69 -19.96 2.41
C SER A 134 10.04 -21.34 2.48
N GLN A 135 9.85 -21.89 3.68
CA GLN A 135 9.14 -23.16 3.93
C GLN A 135 7.78 -22.94 4.60
N VAL A 136 7.35 -21.68 4.75
CA VAL A 136 6.10 -21.30 5.39
C VAL A 136 5.12 -20.90 4.31
N GLU A 137 4.03 -21.66 4.22
CA GLU A 137 2.93 -21.44 3.30
C GLU A 137 1.71 -20.92 4.08
N ASP A 138 0.89 -20.10 3.43
CA ASP A 138 -0.43 -19.73 3.90
C ASP A 138 -1.43 -20.91 3.76
N HIS A 139 -2.70 -20.67 4.10
CA HIS A 139 -3.77 -21.67 3.93
C HIS A 139 -4.00 -22.14 2.48
N ASN A 140 -3.53 -21.41 1.47
CA ASN A 140 -3.63 -21.75 0.05
C ASN A 140 -2.37 -22.47 -0.49
N GLY A 141 -1.33 -22.65 0.32
CA GLY A 141 -0.06 -23.24 -0.13
C GLY A 141 0.87 -22.23 -0.81
N TYR A 142 0.65 -20.93 -0.62
CA TYR A 142 1.42 -19.85 -1.21
C TYR A 142 2.49 -19.30 -0.24
N THR A 143 3.62 -18.84 -0.79
CA THR A 143 4.67 -18.15 -0.04
C THR A 143 5.11 -16.88 -0.77
N ALA A 144 4.91 -15.72 -0.14
CA ALA A 144 5.40 -14.45 -0.65
C ALA A 144 6.89 -14.20 -0.30
N TRP A 145 7.46 -14.95 0.66
CA TRP A 145 8.90 -14.87 0.95
C TRP A 145 9.72 -15.54 -0.16
N THR A 146 10.55 -14.76 -0.83
CA THR A 146 11.41 -15.26 -1.91
C THR A 146 12.85 -15.40 -1.42
N LYS A 147 13.32 -16.63 -1.28
CA LYS A 147 14.73 -16.90 -1.00
C LYS A 147 15.57 -16.72 -2.27
N THR A 148 16.60 -15.88 -2.22
CA THR A 148 17.54 -15.68 -3.32
C THR A 148 18.86 -16.45 -3.07
N PRO A 149 19.73 -16.61 -4.09
CA PRO A 149 21.04 -17.25 -3.89
C PRO A 149 21.94 -16.56 -2.84
N ASP A 150 21.76 -15.26 -2.63
CA ASP A 150 22.57 -14.41 -1.77
C ASP A 150 21.82 -13.81 -0.56
N GLY A 151 20.52 -14.08 -0.42
CA GLY A 151 19.69 -13.48 0.62
C GLY A 151 18.21 -13.83 0.49
N ALA A 152 17.35 -12.81 0.49
CA ALA A 152 15.90 -12.94 0.38
C ALA A 152 15.22 -11.62 0.01
N LEU A 153 13.99 -11.74 -0.50
CA LEU A 153 13.05 -10.66 -0.74
C LEU A 153 11.78 -10.92 0.07
N ALA A 154 11.34 -9.93 0.83
CA ALA A 154 9.99 -9.83 1.36
C ALA A 154 9.36 -8.56 0.77
N ILE A 155 8.74 -8.74 -0.39
CA ILE A 155 8.06 -7.72 -1.20
C ILE A 155 6.78 -8.40 -1.67
N GLY A 156 5.62 -7.75 -1.54
CA GLY A 156 4.34 -8.34 -1.95
C GLY A 156 3.15 -7.43 -1.64
N GLU A 157 2.19 -7.44 -2.56
CA GLU A 157 0.87 -6.83 -2.46
C GLU A 157 -0.14 -7.84 -3.04
N PRO A 158 -1.31 -8.07 -2.41
CA PRO A 158 -1.88 -7.37 -1.25
C PRO A 158 -1.25 -7.74 0.10
N GLU A 159 -0.36 -8.73 0.13
CA GLU A 159 0.17 -9.30 1.35
C GLU A 159 1.67 -9.63 1.27
N ILE A 160 2.33 -9.48 2.41
CA ILE A 160 3.70 -9.96 2.63
C ILE A 160 4.04 -10.03 4.11
N ALA A 161 3.43 -9.17 4.95
CA ALA A 161 3.81 -8.99 6.34
C ALA A 161 3.83 -10.31 7.12
N ARG A 162 2.78 -11.13 6.97
CA ARG A 162 2.59 -12.41 7.68
C ARG A 162 3.74 -13.42 7.54
N TRP A 163 4.60 -13.30 6.51
CA TRP A 163 5.79 -14.13 6.31
C TRP A 163 7.04 -13.66 7.04
N TRP A 164 7.04 -12.48 7.67
CA TRP A 164 8.24 -11.97 8.33
C TRP A 164 8.02 -11.12 9.59
N PHE A 165 6.83 -10.55 9.82
CA PHE A 165 6.45 -9.94 11.10
C PHE A 165 4.93 -10.04 11.35
N PRO A 166 4.49 -10.14 12.62
CA PRO A 166 3.06 -10.13 12.93
C PRO A 166 2.49 -8.72 12.74
N ALA A 167 1.35 -8.63 12.04
CA ALA A 167 0.78 -7.35 11.62
C ALA A 167 -0.75 -7.31 11.74
N ASN A 168 -1.32 -6.12 11.64
CA ASN A 168 -2.71 -5.92 11.23
C ASN A 168 -2.69 -5.67 9.72
N ASP A 169 -2.72 -6.74 8.91
CA ASP A 169 -2.27 -6.72 7.53
C ASP A 169 -3.36 -6.22 6.55
N HIS A 170 -3.75 -4.95 6.70
CA HIS A 170 -4.71 -4.30 5.81
C HIS A 170 -4.34 -2.82 5.57
N PRO A 171 -4.54 -2.28 4.35
CA PRO A 171 -4.16 -0.90 3.99
C PRO A 171 -4.81 0.21 4.83
N THR A 172 -5.87 -0.09 5.59
CA THR A 172 -6.57 0.87 6.45
C THR A 172 -5.86 1.11 7.80
N ASP A 173 -5.02 0.18 8.28
CA ASP A 173 -4.30 0.33 9.56
C ASP A 173 -2.84 0.73 9.34
N LYS A 174 -2.63 2.02 9.04
CA LYS A 174 -1.29 2.56 8.76
C LYS A 174 -0.52 2.87 10.04
N ALA A 175 0.74 2.49 10.08
CA ALA A 175 1.62 2.69 11.23
C ALA A 175 2.98 3.25 10.85
N THR A 176 3.75 3.72 11.84
CA THR A 176 5.18 4.03 11.66
C THR A 176 6.06 2.80 11.92
N PHE A 177 7.28 2.77 11.41
CA PHE A 177 8.10 1.55 11.44
C PHE A 177 9.57 1.84 11.77
N ASP A 178 10.14 1.01 12.63
CA ASP A 178 11.58 0.81 12.77
C ASP A 178 11.93 -0.62 12.33
N VAL A 179 12.77 -0.75 11.29
CA VAL A 179 13.19 -2.06 10.76
C VAL A 179 14.69 -2.24 10.97
N ASN A 180 15.02 -3.16 11.88
CA ASN A 180 16.38 -3.36 12.38
C ASN A 180 16.83 -4.81 12.16
N VAL A 181 17.63 -5.07 11.15
CA VAL A 181 17.98 -6.44 10.73
C VAL A 181 19.47 -6.68 10.87
N ALA A 182 19.85 -7.74 11.57
CA ALA A 182 21.22 -8.22 11.57
C ALA A 182 21.40 -9.36 10.56
N VAL A 183 22.48 -9.30 9.80
CA VAL A 183 22.92 -10.32 8.82
C VAL A 183 24.42 -10.57 8.96
N PRO A 184 24.98 -11.68 8.44
CA PRO A 184 26.43 -11.88 8.36
C PRO A 184 27.13 -10.74 7.59
N GLU A 185 28.41 -10.48 7.88
CA GLU A 185 29.22 -9.52 7.12
C GLU A 185 29.26 -9.86 5.62
N GLY A 186 29.23 -8.83 4.76
CA GLY A 186 29.18 -8.98 3.31
C GLY A 186 27.78 -9.19 2.72
N VAL A 187 26.74 -8.90 3.52
CA VAL A 187 25.33 -8.90 3.13
C VAL A 187 24.72 -7.55 3.52
N GLU A 188 24.02 -6.91 2.60
CA GLU A 188 23.29 -5.67 2.79
C GLU A 188 21.83 -5.93 3.12
N VAL A 189 21.19 -4.97 3.80
CA VAL A 189 19.75 -4.97 4.05
C VAL A 189 19.17 -3.62 3.69
N ILE A 190 18.13 -3.63 2.86
CA ILE A 190 17.40 -2.44 2.44
C ILE A 190 15.93 -2.57 2.86
N SER A 191 15.36 -1.48 3.37
CA SER A 191 13.97 -1.36 3.81
C SER A 191 13.51 0.10 3.69
N ASN A 192 12.36 0.47 4.26
CA ASN A 192 11.70 1.76 4.09
C ASN A 192 12.35 2.91 4.89
N GLY A 193 12.00 4.14 4.49
CA GLY A 193 12.32 5.36 5.22
C GLY A 193 13.79 5.76 5.12
N THR A 194 14.30 6.37 6.19
CA THR A 194 15.67 6.89 6.28
C THR A 194 16.62 5.80 6.76
N PHE A 195 17.74 5.63 6.06
CA PHE A 195 18.83 4.78 6.51
C PHE A 195 19.58 5.44 7.67
N LEU A 196 19.54 4.84 8.86
CA LEU A 196 20.21 5.36 10.05
C LEU A 196 21.67 4.87 10.19
N GLY A 197 22.14 4.09 9.22
CA GLY A 197 23.46 3.47 9.24
C GLY A 197 23.42 2.01 9.66
N ASN A 198 24.59 1.38 9.56
CA ASN A 198 24.81 0.03 10.03
C ASN A 198 25.86 -0.01 11.13
N THR A 199 25.84 -1.07 11.94
CA THR A 199 26.76 -1.24 13.08
C THR A 199 27.20 -2.69 13.15
N ARG A 200 28.52 -2.91 13.13
CA ARG A 200 29.11 -4.23 13.36
C ARG A 200 28.71 -4.75 14.73
N GLN A 201 28.28 -6.00 14.76
CA GLN A 201 27.95 -6.77 15.95
C GLN A 201 29.07 -7.75 16.24
N ILE A 202 28.98 -8.45 17.38
CA ILE A 202 29.89 -9.57 17.67
C ILE A 202 29.70 -10.70 16.67
N ASN A 203 30.72 -11.56 16.54
CA ASN A 203 30.68 -12.81 15.74
C ASN A 203 30.48 -12.63 14.23
N GLY A 204 30.90 -11.51 13.64
CA GLY A 204 30.86 -11.31 12.18
C GLY A 204 29.46 -11.03 11.63
N TRP A 205 28.61 -10.38 12.43
CA TRP A 205 27.30 -9.90 12.01
C TRP A 205 27.30 -8.36 11.89
N THR A 206 26.44 -7.81 11.05
CA THR A 206 26.21 -6.37 10.92
C THR A 206 24.72 -6.09 11.02
N ARG A 207 24.34 -5.11 11.84
CA ARG A 207 22.95 -4.65 11.97
C ARG A 207 22.71 -3.41 11.13
N TRP A 208 21.70 -3.45 10.27
CA TRP A 208 21.22 -2.36 9.45
C TRP A 208 19.96 -1.78 10.08
N ASN A 209 19.85 -0.45 10.16
CA ASN A 209 18.78 0.22 10.89
C ASN A 209 18.07 1.20 9.94
N TRP A 210 16.77 1.02 9.80
CA TRP A 210 15.88 1.79 8.93
C TRP A 210 14.73 2.34 9.74
N ARG A 211 14.31 3.56 9.43
CA ARG A 211 13.22 4.25 10.14
C ARG A 211 12.27 4.93 9.19
N SER A 212 11.01 4.52 9.25
CA SER A 212 9.88 5.24 8.67
C SER A 212 9.10 5.98 9.76
N THR A 213 9.03 7.30 9.62
CA THR A 213 8.38 8.26 10.52
C THR A 213 7.01 8.70 10.03
N LYS A 214 6.62 8.29 8.81
CA LYS A 214 5.29 8.55 8.23
C LYS A 214 4.47 7.26 8.25
N PRO A 215 3.16 7.32 8.53
CA PRO A 215 2.32 6.14 8.49
C PRO A 215 2.39 5.45 7.13
N GLN A 216 2.52 4.12 7.13
CA GLN A 216 2.52 3.27 5.94
C GLN A 216 1.63 2.05 6.17
N ALA A 217 1.04 1.54 5.09
CA ALA A 217 0.38 0.24 5.10
C ALA A 217 1.42 -0.87 5.29
N THR A 218 0.98 -2.02 5.79
CA THR A 218 1.86 -3.16 6.10
C THR A 218 2.52 -3.75 4.85
N TYR A 219 1.77 -3.91 3.75
CA TYR A 219 2.31 -4.45 2.48
C TYR A 219 3.40 -3.56 1.86
N LEU A 220 3.34 -2.25 2.11
CA LEU A 220 4.34 -1.28 1.66
C LEU A 220 5.66 -1.40 2.42
N THR A 221 5.64 -2.04 3.59
CA THR A 221 6.85 -2.34 4.35
C THR A 221 7.57 -3.50 3.69
N PHE A 222 8.84 -3.32 3.31
CA PHE A 222 9.59 -4.33 2.60
C PHE A 222 10.94 -4.63 3.24
N LEU A 223 11.51 -5.75 2.82
CA LEU A 223 12.85 -6.16 3.19
C LEU A 223 13.54 -6.80 1.99
N THR A 224 14.66 -6.24 1.55
CA THR A 224 15.60 -6.96 0.67
C THR A 224 16.91 -7.22 1.36
N ILE A 225 17.42 -8.43 1.20
CA ILE A 225 18.65 -8.91 1.78
C ILE A 225 19.47 -9.56 0.67
N GLY A 226 20.74 -9.22 0.55
CA GLY A 226 21.61 -9.77 -0.49
C GLY A 226 22.85 -8.94 -0.70
N GLN A 227 23.46 -9.06 -1.87
CA GLN A 227 24.62 -8.25 -2.27
C GLN A 227 24.21 -7.09 -3.17
N TYR A 228 24.46 -5.85 -2.73
CA TYR A 228 24.01 -4.65 -3.44
C TYR A 228 25.13 -3.60 -3.61
N GLU A 229 25.20 -3.00 -4.78
CA GLU A 229 25.85 -1.69 -4.95
C GLU A 229 24.93 -0.60 -4.41
N LEU A 230 25.38 0.09 -3.36
CA LEU A 230 24.62 1.14 -2.69
C LEU A 230 25.03 2.54 -3.19
N ARG A 231 24.03 3.39 -3.45
CA ARG A 231 24.22 4.80 -3.81
C ARG A 231 23.40 5.67 -2.87
N GLN A 232 24.07 6.57 -2.17
CA GLN A 232 23.46 7.49 -1.21
C GLN A 232 23.83 8.93 -1.55
N TYR A 233 22.82 9.80 -1.66
CA TYR A 233 23.00 11.21 -1.96
C TYR A 233 21.79 12.02 -1.48
N ALA A 234 21.85 13.34 -1.59
CA ALA A 234 20.70 14.21 -1.34
C ALA A 234 20.10 14.67 -2.67
N ALA A 235 18.78 14.61 -2.77
CA ALA A 235 18.04 15.19 -3.87
C ALA A 235 18.18 16.73 -3.90
N PRO A 236 17.81 17.41 -5.00
CA PRO A 236 17.85 18.87 -5.07
C PRO A 236 17.09 19.59 -3.94
N ASN A 237 16.02 18.99 -3.43
CA ASN A 237 15.23 19.48 -2.31
C ASN A 237 15.81 19.12 -0.91
N GLY A 238 16.96 18.45 -0.86
CA GLY A 238 17.64 18.03 0.37
C GLY A 238 17.20 16.68 0.95
N GLN A 239 16.18 16.02 0.37
CA GLN A 239 15.74 14.71 0.86
C GLN A 239 16.81 13.63 0.62
N PRO A 240 17.01 12.71 1.57
CA PRO A 240 17.92 11.59 1.38
C PRO A 240 17.40 10.65 0.29
N VAL A 241 18.29 10.31 -0.63
CA VAL A 241 18.08 9.30 -1.67
C VAL A 241 18.97 8.10 -1.37
N PHE A 242 18.39 6.91 -1.39
CA PHE A 242 19.11 5.66 -1.24
C PHE A 242 18.68 4.70 -2.34
N ASN A 243 19.60 4.42 -3.27
CA ASN A 243 19.41 3.45 -4.33
C ASN A 243 20.26 2.21 -4.07
N ALA A 244 19.74 1.05 -4.41
CA ALA A 244 20.45 -0.22 -4.30
C ALA A 244 20.29 -1.03 -5.59
N TYR A 245 21.40 -1.55 -6.11
CA TYR A 245 21.41 -2.36 -7.31
C TYR A 245 22.02 -3.71 -6.99
N SER A 246 21.25 -4.79 -7.16
CA SER A 246 21.79 -6.13 -6.94
C SER A 246 23.04 -6.36 -7.78
N THR A 247 24.04 -7.04 -7.23
CA THR A 247 25.23 -7.42 -8.01
C THR A 247 24.91 -8.46 -9.10
N ARG A 248 23.68 -9.00 -9.11
CA ARG A 248 23.21 -10.04 -10.03
C ARG A 248 22.46 -9.51 -11.27
N LEU A 249 22.38 -8.19 -11.47
CA LEU A 249 21.62 -7.58 -12.58
C LEU A 249 22.21 -7.85 -13.98
N GLY A 250 23.48 -8.23 -14.08
CA GLY A 250 24.13 -8.50 -15.36
C GLY A 250 24.02 -7.31 -16.33
N ASP A 251 23.61 -7.59 -17.57
CA ASP A 251 23.52 -6.60 -18.66
C ASP A 251 22.48 -5.49 -18.40
N SER A 252 21.51 -5.72 -17.50
CA SER A 252 20.49 -4.73 -17.13
C SER A 252 21.04 -3.59 -16.25
N THR A 253 22.25 -3.72 -15.70
CA THR A 253 22.80 -2.80 -14.68
C THR A 253 22.82 -1.33 -15.11
N ASP A 254 23.33 -1.04 -16.31
CA ASP A 254 23.48 0.34 -16.77
C ASP A 254 22.12 0.97 -17.09
N ALA A 255 21.21 0.20 -17.70
CA ALA A 255 19.85 0.63 -17.99
C ALA A 255 19.03 0.89 -16.72
N ALA A 256 19.19 0.03 -15.71
CA ALA A 256 18.60 0.20 -14.39
C ALA A 256 19.08 1.50 -13.73
N LYS A 257 20.40 1.72 -13.66
CA LYS A 257 20.98 2.95 -13.11
C LYS A 257 20.50 4.20 -13.85
N ALA A 258 20.52 4.18 -15.18
CA ALA A 258 20.05 5.29 -16.00
C ALA A 258 18.56 5.63 -15.80
N SER A 259 17.77 4.68 -15.28
CA SER A 259 16.35 4.88 -14.96
C SER A 259 16.14 5.32 -13.52
N ILE A 260 16.65 4.56 -12.54
CA ILE A 260 16.45 4.80 -11.10
C ILE A 260 17.14 6.08 -10.63
N GLU A 261 18.27 6.47 -11.21
CA GLU A 261 18.92 7.73 -10.83
C GLU A 261 18.10 8.98 -11.24
N ARG A 262 17.07 8.82 -12.08
CA ARG A 262 16.10 9.87 -12.42
C ARG A 262 14.94 9.98 -11.44
N THR A 263 14.85 9.13 -10.40
CA THR A 263 13.80 9.22 -9.36
C THR A 263 13.61 10.66 -8.83
N PRO A 264 14.64 11.44 -8.46
CA PRO A 264 14.42 12.81 -7.98
C PRO A 264 13.76 13.75 -9.01
N GLU A 265 14.08 13.58 -10.30
CA GLU A 265 13.48 14.37 -11.40
C GLU A 265 11.99 14.02 -11.56
N VAL A 266 11.67 12.72 -11.56
CA VAL A 266 10.30 12.21 -11.63
C VAL A 266 9.50 12.67 -10.40
N THR A 267 10.06 12.56 -9.19
CA THR A 267 9.40 13.03 -7.97
C THR A 267 9.09 14.53 -8.03
N GLU A 268 10.03 15.35 -8.50
CA GLU A 268 9.82 16.80 -8.62
C GLU A 268 8.70 17.12 -9.62
N PHE A 269 8.69 16.45 -10.77
CA PHE A 269 7.63 16.58 -11.76
C PHE A 269 6.27 16.19 -11.19
N LEU A 270 6.14 15.00 -10.58
CA LEU A 270 4.87 14.54 -10.03
C LEU A 270 4.41 15.41 -8.85
N ALA A 271 5.33 15.94 -8.05
CA ALA A 271 4.97 16.85 -6.96
C ALA A 271 4.34 18.17 -7.46
N GLN A 272 4.69 18.65 -8.66
CA GLN A 272 4.05 19.81 -9.27
C GLN A 272 2.58 19.54 -9.65
N ASN A 273 2.25 18.27 -9.95
CA ASN A 273 0.94 17.82 -10.40
C ASN A 273 0.05 17.38 -9.22
N PHE A 274 0.59 16.65 -8.26
CA PHE A 274 -0.16 15.97 -7.19
C PHE A 274 -0.03 16.66 -5.82
N GLY A 275 0.93 17.59 -5.68
CA GLY A 275 1.24 18.25 -4.41
C GLY A 275 2.55 17.72 -3.80
N PRO A 276 2.99 18.25 -2.65
CA PRO A 276 4.30 17.91 -2.08
C PRO A 276 4.49 16.41 -1.86
N TYR A 277 5.71 15.91 -2.13
CA TYR A 277 6.08 14.52 -1.85
C TYR A 277 5.80 14.17 -0.37
N PRO A 278 5.08 13.09 -0.06
CA PRO A 278 4.54 12.88 1.28
C PRO A 278 5.60 12.39 2.29
N PHE A 279 6.68 11.74 1.84
CA PHE A 279 7.58 11.01 2.74
C PHE A 279 8.95 11.66 2.98
N GLU A 280 9.70 11.09 3.93
CA GLU A 280 10.97 11.61 4.44
C GLU A 280 12.20 11.26 3.60
N ALA A 281 12.09 10.26 2.74
CA ALA A 281 13.18 9.72 1.94
C ALA A 281 12.64 9.22 0.59
N GLN A 282 13.52 9.09 -0.39
CA GLN A 282 13.19 8.51 -1.68
C GLN A 282 14.28 7.53 -2.16
N GLY A 283 14.04 6.81 -3.25
CA GLY A 283 15.03 5.99 -3.95
C GLY A 283 14.41 4.82 -4.70
N GLY A 284 15.25 3.87 -5.10
CA GLY A 284 14.80 2.61 -5.70
C GLY A 284 15.74 1.44 -5.46
N VAL A 285 15.18 0.23 -5.44
CA VAL A 285 15.94 -1.02 -5.38
C VAL A 285 15.72 -1.81 -6.65
N VAL A 286 16.80 -2.24 -7.31
CA VAL A 286 16.69 -3.14 -8.46
C VAL A 286 17.27 -4.49 -8.11
N THR A 287 16.46 -5.53 -8.25
CA THR A 287 16.81 -6.93 -7.95
C THR A 287 16.26 -7.83 -9.04
N PRO A 288 16.93 -8.94 -9.40
CA PRO A 288 16.25 -10.00 -10.13
C PRO A 288 15.34 -10.79 -9.18
N ASP A 289 14.60 -11.74 -9.75
CA ASP A 289 13.78 -12.75 -9.07
C ASP A 289 12.49 -12.21 -8.43
N LEU A 290 12.13 -10.94 -8.66
CA LEU A 290 10.86 -10.36 -8.21
C LEU A 290 9.78 -10.60 -9.28
N GLY A 291 10.12 -10.27 -10.52
CA GLY A 291 9.32 -10.38 -11.74
C GLY A 291 8.27 -9.27 -11.96
N TYR A 292 8.04 -8.41 -10.97
CA TYR A 292 7.20 -7.20 -11.03
C TYR A 292 7.96 -6.01 -10.42
N ALA A 293 7.32 -4.84 -10.39
CA ALA A 293 7.77 -3.71 -9.59
C ALA A 293 6.72 -3.44 -8.51
N LEU A 294 7.13 -2.95 -7.35
CA LEU A 294 6.21 -2.61 -6.27
C LEU A 294 6.58 -1.29 -5.64
N GLU A 295 5.57 -0.50 -5.31
CA GLU A 295 5.67 0.89 -4.91
C GLU A 295 6.17 1.11 -3.48
N ASN A 296 6.81 0.11 -2.86
CA ASN A 296 7.15 0.09 -1.44
C ASN A 296 7.53 1.48 -0.90
N GLN A 297 6.78 1.96 0.10
CA GLN A 297 6.81 3.35 0.53
C GLN A 297 8.24 3.88 0.72
N THR A 298 8.52 5.08 0.18
CA THR A 298 9.82 5.77 0.09
C THR A 298 10.82 5.17 -0.90
N ARG A 299 10.64 3.92 -1.35
CA ARG A 299 11.67 3.22 -2.13
C ARG A 299 11.09 2.02 -2.84
N SER A 300 10.53 2.28 -4.01
CA SER A 300 9.99 1.23 -4.86
C SER A 300 11.05 0.20 -5.24
N THR A 301 10.62 -1.03 -5.40
CA THR A 301 11.44 -2.16 -5.81
C THR A 301 11.11 -2.53 -7.26
N TYR A 302 12.11 -2.91 -8.03
CA TYR A 302 11.98 -3.15 -9.46
C TYR A 302 12.68 -4.45 -9.83
N ASP A 303 11.99 -5.33 -10.57
CA ASP A 303 12.67 -6.44 -11.23
C ASP A 303 13.61 -5.94 -12.33
N ASP A 304 14.70 -6.67 -12.59
CA ASP A 304 15.62 -6.34 -13.67
C ASP A 304 14.97 -6.44 -15.07
N ALA A 305 13.88 -7.20 -15.22
CA ALA A 305 13.13 -7.38 -16.46
C ALA A 305 12.69 -6.05 -17.09
N PHE A 306 12.37 -5.04 -16.29
CA PHE A 306 11.98 -3.70 -16.77
C PHE A 306 13.10 -2.97 -17.52
N PHE A 307 14.36 -3.40 -17.33
CA PHE A 307 15.54 -2.73 -17.88
C PHE A 307 16.29 -3.57 -18.92
N ARG A 308 15.87 -4.83 -19.16
CA ARG A 308 16.47 -5.72 -20.18
C ARG A 308 16.33 -5.18 -21.61
N ARG A 309 15.36 -4.30 -21.87
CA ARG A 309 15.14 -3.64 -23.17
C ARG A 309 15.69 -2.20 -23.21
N GLY A 310 16.57 -1.86 -22.27
CA GLY A 310 17.14 -0.52 -22.13
C GLY A 310 16.43 0.30 -21.04
N ALA A 311 16.87 1.54 -20.86
CA ALA A 311 16.37 2.40 -19.80
C ALA A 311 14.86 2.68 -19.95
N ASN A 312 14.12 2.50 -18.85
CA ASN A 312 12.68 2.67 -18.78
C ASN A 312 12.32 3.56 -17.58
N THR A 313 12.10 4.86 -17.84
CA THR A 313 11.63 5.79 -16.81
C THR A 313 10.11 5.79 -16.62
N TYR A 314 9.35 5.05 -17.44
CA TYR A 314 7.90 4.98 -17.31
C TYR A 314 7.50 4.13 -16.10
N VAL A 315 8.15 2.98 -15.88
CA VAL A 315 7.99 2.24 -14.61
C VAL A 315 8.40 3.10 -13.41
N VAL A 316 9.45 3.92 -13.53
CA VAL A 316 9.82 4.84 -12.43
C VAL A 316 8.73 5.91 -12.20
N ALA A 317 8.10 6.44 -13.26
CA ALA A 317 6.98 7.35 -13.13
C ALA A 317 5.76 6.69 -12.48
N HIS A 318 5.48 5.44 -12.83
CA HIS A 318 4.43 4.61 -12.26
C HIS A 318 4.64 4.43 -10.74
N GLU A 319 5.77 3.83 -10.35
CA GLU A 319 6.06 3.51 -8.96
C GLU A 319 6.21 4.75 -8.06
N ILE A 320 6.67 5.87 -8.60
CA ILE A 320 6.77 7.13 -7.83
C ILE A 320 5.42 7.82 -7.73
N ALA A 321 4.49 7.63 -8.67
CA ALA A 321 3.13 8.15 -8.54
C ALA A 321 2.36 7.47 -7.40
N HIS A 322 2.61 6.18 -7.17
CA HIS A 322 2.02 5.44 -6.05
C HIS A 322 2.35 6.01 -4.67
N GLN A 323 3.47 6.74 -4.55
CA GLN A 323 3.82 7.44 -3.32
C GLN A 323 2.71 8.41 -2.87
N TRP A 324 1.90 8.92 -3.81
CA TRP A 324 0.66 9.63 -3.54
C TRP A 324 -0.58 8.72 -3.59
N PHE A 325 -0.67 7.85 -4.60
CA PHE A 325 -1.84 7.01 -4.90
C PHE A 325 -1.58 5.53 -4.55
N GLY A 326 -1.95 5.12 -3.34
CA GLY A 326 -1.63 3.80 -2.76
C GLY A 326 -0.91 3.94 -1.43
N ASP A 327 0.18 4.71 -1.41
CA ASP A 327 0.98 4.85 -0.20
C ASP A 327 0.41 5.89 0.75
N SER A 328 0.41 7.16 0.33
CA SER A 328 -0.06 8.25 1.19
C SER A 328 -1.57 8.22 1.34
N VAL A 329 -2.30 7.83 0.29
CA VAL A 329 -3.74 7.57 0.33
C VAL A 329 -3.93 6.15 -0.19
N SER A 330 -4.16 5.19 0.70
CA SER A 330 -4.43 3.81 0.30
C SER A 330 -5.92 3.59 0.03
N VAL A 331 -6.25 2.40 -0.45
CA VAL A 331 -7.63 1.95 -0.58
C VAL A 331 -8.24 1.59 0.77
N HIS A 332 -9.52 1.92 0.94
CA HIS A 332 -10.32 1.42 2.06
C HIS A 332 -10.76 -0.03 1.83
N HIS A 333 -11.04 -0.38 0.58
CA HIS A 333 -11.32 -1.74 0.14
C HIS A 333 -10.48 -2.08 -1.09
N TRP A 334 -10.01 -3.31 -1.21
CA TRP A 334 -9.23 -3.77 -2.36
C TRP A 334 -9.98 -3.69 -3.70
N ARG A 335 -11.32 -3.64 -3.68
CA ARG A 335 -12.11 -3.34 -4.89
C ARG A 335 -11.81 -1.94 -5.47
N ASP A 336 -11.34 -1.01 -4.64
CA ASP A 336 -11.09 0.39 -5.00
C ASP A 336 -9.70 0.59 -5.63
N ILE A 337 -8.96 -0.50 -5.94
CA ILE A 337 -7.57 -0.51 -6.43
C ILE A 337 -7.32 0.35 -7.67
N TRP A 338 -8.36 0.68 -8.45
CA TRP A 338 -8.27 1.71 -9.51
C TRP A 338 -7.72 3.06 -9.01
N LEU A 339 -8.00 3.45 -7.75
CA LEU A 339 -7.45 4.67 -7.15
C LEU A 339 -5.91 4.67 -7.07
N ASN A 340 -5.30 3.50 -6.95
CA ASN A 340 -3.86 3.34 -6.99
C ASN A 340 -3.41 3.25 -8.45
N GLU A 341 -3.82 2.18 -9.10
CA GLU A 341 -3.25 1.72 -10.38
C GLU A 341 -3.66 2.57 -11.57
N GLY A 342 -4.91 3.04 -11.58
CA GLY A 342 -5.39 3.92 -12.63
C GLY A 342 -4.67 5.27 -12.62
N PHE A 343 -4.34 5.79 -11.44
CA PHE A 343 -3.62 7.05 -11.28
C PHE A 343 -2.13 6.91 -11.53
N ALA A 344 -1.49 5.83 -11.07
CA ALA A 344 -0.11 5.53 -11.39
C ALA A 344 0.11 5.34 -12.89
N SER A 345 -0.77 4.57 -13.55
CA SER A 345 -0.79 4.42 -15.00
C SER A 345 -1.01 5.75 -15.74
N TYR A 346 -1.87 6.63 -15.21
CA TYR A 346 -2.06 7.96 -15.81
C TYR A 346 -0.86 8.89 -15.61
N ALA A 347 -0.08 8.72 -14.55
CA ALA A 347 1.16 9.47 -14.35
C ALA A 347 2.19 9.19 -15.46
N GLU A 348 2.17 8.01 -16.07
CA GLU A 348 2.98 7.69 -17.25
C GLU A 348 2.59 8.55 -18.46
N PHE A 349 1.30 8.87 -18.62
CA PHE A 349 0.82 9.74 -19.71
C PHE A 349 1.27 11.18 -19.46
N LEU A 350 1.19 11.65 -18.21
CA LEU A 350 1.69 12.96 -17.82
C LEU A 350 3.21 13.05 -18.01
N TRP A 351 3.95 12.00 -17.67
CA TRP A 351 5.39 11.94 -17.87
C TRP A 351 5.77 11.94 -19.35
N SER A 352 5.07 11.13 -20.16
CA SER A 352 5.21 11.11 -21.63
C SER A 352 5.06 12.51 -22.22
N GLU A 353 4.05 13.26 -21.77
CA GLU A 353 3.79 14.63 -22.19
C GLU A 353 4.92 15.57 -21.77
N HIS A 354 5.38 15.46 -20.52
CA HIS A 354 6.47 16.26 -19.97
C HIS A 354 7.79 16.09 -20.73
N VAL A 355 8.15 14.86 -21.11
CA VAL A 355 9.40 14.58 -21.83
C VAL A 355 9.26 14.67 -23.36
N GLY A 356 8.09 15.01 -23.87
CA GLY A 356 7.85 15.19 -25.31
C GLY A 356 7.85 13.89 -26.13
N GLU A 357 7.47 12.76 -25.51
CA GLU A 357 7.38 11.45 -26.17
C GLU A 357 5.94 11.08 -26.58
N GLY A 358 4.98 11.93 -26.26
CA GLY A 358 3.58 11.86 -26.68
C GLY A 358 2.69 12.54 -25.65
N THR A 359 1.66 13.26 -26.08
CA THR A 359 0.70 13.93 -25.19
C THR A 359 -0.15 12.92 -24.42
N ALA A 360 -0.78 13.34 -23.33
CA ALA A 360 -1.70 12.48 -22.60
C ALA A 360 -2.88 12.05 -23.47
N GLN A 361 -3.36 12.93 -24.34
CA GLN A 361 -4.43 12.62 -25.30
C GLN A 361 -3.99 11.58 -26.34
N GLU A 362 -2.80 11.71 -26.95
CA GLU A 362 -2.29 10.74 -27.92
C GLU A 362 -2.11 9.34 -27.30
N ASN A 363 -1.70 9.26 -26.04
CA ASN A 363 -1.62 8.00 -25.31
C ASN A 363 -3.00 7.41 -25.05
N ALA A 364 -3.96 8.19 -24.54
CA ALA A 364 -5.32 7.71 -24.30
C ALA A 364 -6.01 7.23 -25.57
N ASP A 365 -5.85 7.99 -26.66
CA ASP A 365 -6.30 7.66 -28.00
C ASP A 365 -5.75 6.31 -28.47
N PHE A 366 -4.43 6.13 -28.39
CA PHE A 366 -3.79 4.90 -28.81
C PHE A 366 -4.22 3.69 -27.97
N VAL A 367 -4.26 3.85 -26.64
CA VAL A 367 -4.70 2.78 -25.73
C VAL A 367 -6.13 2.36 -26.07
N TYR A 368 -7.06 3.31 -26.15
CA TYR A 368 -8.45 3.04 -26.49
C TYR A 368 -8.58 2.33 -27.85
N ASP A 369 -7.86 2.78 -28.88
CA ASP A 369 -7.91 2.18 -30.22
C ASP A 369 -7.23 0.80 -30.29
N SER A 370 -6.30 0.50 -29.38
CA SER A 370 -5.54 -0.76 -29.37
C SER A 370 -6.35 -1.98 -28.90
N TYR A 371 -7.43 -1.78 -28.15
CA TYR A 371 -8.33 -2.83 -27.69
C TYR A 371 -9.61 -2.90 -28.54
N PRO A 372 -9.85 -4.00 -29.29
CA PRO A 372 -11.11 -4.22 -30.00
C PRO A 372 -12.34 -4.16 -29.09
N ALA A 373 -13.52 -3.86 -29.63
CA ALA A 373 -14.74 -3.68 -28.83
C ALA A 373 -15.23 -4.98 -28.15
N ASP A 374 -14.90 -6.14 -28.72
CA ASP A 374 -15.20 -7.49 -28.23
C ASP A 374 -14.11 -8.09 -27.35
N ASP A 375 -13.04 -7.34 -27.07
CA ASP A 375 -11.94 -7.78 -26.20
C ASP A 375 -12.41 -8.01 -24.76
N ALA A 376 -11.89 -9.08 -24.12
CA ALA A 376 -12.18 -9.42 -22.73
C ALA A 376 -11.73 -8.32 -21.75
N PHE A 377 -10.74 -7.51 -22.15
CA PHE A 377 -10.31 -6.30 -21.46
C PHE A 377 -11.49 -5.40 -21.02
N TRP A 378 -12.50 -5.24 -21.86
CA TRP A 378 -13.66 -4.39 -21.56
C TRP A 378 -14.69 -5.03 -20.64
N GLN A 379 -14.52 -6.31 -20.27
CA GLN A 379 -15.43 -7.03 -19.37
C GLN A 379 -15.04 -6.92 -17.90
N VAL A 380 -13.79 -6.55 -17.61
CA VAL A 380 -13.31 -6.25 -16.27
C VAL A 380 -13.69 -4.81 -15.92
N LEU A 381 -14.20 -4.62 -14.70
CA LEU A 381 -14.66 -3.34 -14.16
C LEU A 381 -13.56 -2.78 -13.25
N PRO A 382 -12.84 -1.70 -13.61
CA PRO A 382 -11.79 -1.19 -12.75
C PRO A 382 -12.26 -0.77 -11.35
N GLY A 383 -13.51 -0.36 -11.20
CA GLY A 383 -14.07 0.01 -9.88
C GLY A 383 -14.61 -1.16 -9.05
N ASP A 384 -14.65 -2.38 -9.61
CA ASP A 384 -15.03 -3.62 -8.93
C ASP A 384 -14.49 -4.83 -9.72
N PRO A 385 -13.17 -5.04 -9.76
CA PRO A 385 -12.56 -5.99 -10.69
C PRO A 385 -12.81 -7.47 -10.30
N GLY A 386 -13.07 -7.73 -9.02
CA GLY A 386 -13.04 -9.04 -8.37
C GLY A 386 -11.66 -9.33 -7.77
N ALA A 387 -11.63 -10.15 -6.71
CA ALA A 387 -10.40 -10.47 -5.96
C ALA A 387 -9.27 -10.99 -6.88
N ASP A 388 -9.58 -11.90 -7.80
CA ASP A 388 -8.58 -12.48 -8.73
C ASP A 388 -8.12 -11.51 -9.84
N ASN A 389 -8.69 -10.31 -9.91
CA ASN A 389 -8.46 -9.34 -10.99
C ASN A 389 -8.02 -7.96 -10.47
N VAL A 390 -7.66 -7.83 -9.18
CA VAL A 390 -7.22 -6.54 -8.62
C VAL A 390 -6.03 -5.94 -9.38
N PHE A 391 -5.18 -6.79 -9.97
CA PHE A 391 -4.07 -6.39 -10.85
C PHE A 391 -4.28 -6.78 -12.32
N HIS A 392 -5.53 -6.93 -12.77
CA HIS A 392 -5.80 -7.20 -14.19
C HIS A 392 -5.43 -5.96 -15.02
N GLY A 393 -4.84 -6.12 -16.21
CA GLY A 393 -4.44 -5.02 -17.12
C GLY A 393 -5.52 -3.96 -17.45
N ALA A 394 -6.79 -4.25 -17.17
CA ALA A 394 -7.89 -3.29 -17.29
C ALA A 394 -7.92 -2.26 -16.16
N VAL A 395 -7.48 -2.63 -14.96
CA VAL A 395 -7.30 -1.70 -13.84
C VAL A 395 -6.26 -0.63 -14.20
N TYR A 396 -5.21 -1.02 -14.93
CA TYR A 396 -4.15 -0.14 -15.42
C TYR A 396 -4.57 0.70 -16.64
N ASP A 397 -4.66 0.08 -17.82
CA ASP A 397 -4.86 0.80 -19.09
C ASP A 397 -6.24 1.48 -19.14
N ARG A 398 -7.32 0.77 -18.76
CA ARG A 398 -8.68 1.37 -18.74
C ARG A 398 -8.85 2.29 -17.53
N GLY A 399 -8.16 2.03 -16.42
CA GLY A 399 -8.09 2.97 -15.30
C GLY A 399 -7.47 4.31 -15.68
N ALA A 400 -6.36 4.31 -16.42
CA ALA A 400 -5.74 5.52 -16.95
C ALA A 400 -6.67 6.28 -17.91
N LEU A 401 -7.44 5.56 -18.75
CA LEU A 401 -8.48 6.18 -19.59
C LEU A 401 -9.58 6.84 -18.76
N ALA A 402 -9.99 6.25 -17.64
CA ALA A 402 -10.98 6.82 -16.74
C ALA A 402 -10.46 8.13 -16.10
N VAL A 403 -9.20 8.14 -15.65
CA VAL A 403 -8.54 9.34 -15.12
C VAL A 403 -8.42 10.41 -16.21
N HIS A 404 -8.09 10.03 -17.45
CA HIS A 404 -8.04 10.98 -18.55
C HIS A 404 -9.43 11.55 -18.90
N ALA A 405 -10.47 10.73 -18.88
CA ALA A 405 -11.85 11.17 -19.09
C ALA A 405 -12.26 12.20 -18.05
N LEU A 406 -11.88 12.01 -16.78
CA LEU A 406 -12.08 13.02 -15.75
C LEU A 406 -11.36 14.33 -16.12
N ARG A 407 -10.06 14.29 -16.46
CA ARG A 407 -9.29 15.49 -16.84
C ARG A 407 -9.96 16.25 -17.99
N VAL A 408 -10.40 15.55 -19.03
CA VAL A 408 -11.11 16.14 -20.17
C VAL A 408 -12.41 16.81 -19.72
N ALA A 409 -13.21 16.15 -18.88
CA ALA A 409 -14.52 16.65 -18.47
C ALA A 409 -14.43 17.91 -17.59
N VAL A 410 -13.50 17.93 -16.64
CA VAL A 410 -13.38 19.05 -15.68
C VAL A 410 -12.39 20.14 -16.13
N GLY A 411 -11.53 19.83 -17.09
CA GLY A 411 -10.45 20.69 -17.56
C GLY A 411 -9.21 20.69 -16.63
N ASP A 412 -8.05 21.01 -17.19
CA ASP A 412 -6.74 20.89 -16.52
C ASP A 412 -6.66 21.58 -15.16
N GLU A 413 -7.12 22.84 -15.06
CA GLU A 413 -7.03 23.61 -13.81
C GLU A 413 -7.75 22.89 -12.67
N LYS A 414 -8.99 22.45 -12.92
CA LYS A 414 -9.80 21.75 -11.93
C LYS A 414 -9.30 20.33 -11.68
N PHE A 415 -8.81 19.64 -12.70
CA PHE A 415 -8.24 18.32 -12.54
C PHE A 415 -7.07 18.33 -11.57
N PHE A 416 -6.08 19.19 -11.78
CA PHE A 416 -4.93 19.26 -10.87
C PHE A 416 -5.28 19.88 -9.50
N GLU A 417 -6.30 20.75 -9.42
CA GLU A 417 -6.87 21.17 -8.13
C GLU A 417 -7.44 19.96 -7.36
N ILE A 418 -8.23 19.10 -8.01
CA ILE A 418 -8.79 17.87 -7.42
C ILE A 418 -7.68 16.99 -6.87
N LEU A 419 -6.64 16.69 -7.66
CA LEU A 419 -5.57 15.79 -7.22
C LEU A 419 -4.81 16.35 -6.01
N LYS A 420 -4.49 17.64 -6.02
CA LYS A 420 -3.80 18.30 -4.90
C LYS A 420 -4.66 18.35 -3.65
N THR A 421 -5.95 18.63 -3.80
CA THR A 421 -6.90 18.64 -2.68
C THR A 421 -7.11 17.25 -2.12
N TRP A 422 -7.23 16.22 -2.97
CA TRP A 422 -7.33 14.82 -2.55
C TRP A 422 -6.16 14.43 -1.65
N GLN A 423 -4.94 14.67 -2.15
CA GLN A 423 -3.71 14.34 -1.43
C GLN A 423 -3.53 15.16 -0.15
N ALA A 424 -4.09 16.37 -0.08
CA ALA A 424 -4.06 17.18 1.14
C ALA A 424 -5.09 16.74 2.19
N GLU A 425 -6.31 16.38 1.77
CA GLU A 425 -7.42 16.01 2.67
C GLU A 425 -7.31 14.57 3.19
N LYS A 426 -6.77 13.65 2.38
CA LYS A 426 -6.69 12.21 2.70
C LYS A 426 -5.31 11.75 3.15
N LYS A 427 -4.35 12.66 3.33
CA LYS A 427 -2.96 12.34 3.63
C LYS A 427 -2.81 11.38 4.82
N TYR A 428 -2.15 10.25 4.58
CA TYR A 428 -1.90 9.14 5.52
C TYR A 428 -3.16 8.42 6.01
N SER A 429 -4.20 8.41 5.18
CA SER A 429 -5.45 7.70 5.41
C SER A 429 -5.69 6.71 4.28
N ASP A 430 -6.76 5.94 4.38
CA ASP A 430 -7.42 5.25 3.29
C ASP A 430 -8.59 6.07 2.71
N ALA A 431 -9.07 5.64 1.54
CA ALA A 431 -10.25 6.22 0.91
C ALA A 431 -10.95 5.26 -0.08
N THR A 432 -12.18 5.63 -0.45
CA THR A 432 -13.03 4.90 -1.41
C THR A 432 -13.16 5.66 -2.74
N ILE A 433 -13.59 4.95 -3.80
CA ILE A 433 -13.90 5.57 -5.10
C ILE A 433 -15.01 6.63 -4.93
N GLU A 434 -16.03 6.34 -4.13
CA GLU A 434 -17.16 7.22 -3.91
C GLU A 434 -16.73 8.57 -3.27
N GLU A 435 -15.77 8.54 -2.35
CA GLU A 435 -15.21 9.76 -1.75
C GLU A 435 -14.42 10.60 -2.77
N PHE A 436 -13.68 9.95 -3.67
CA PHE A 436 -12.95 10.63 -4.74
C PHE A 436 -13.92 11.31 -5.73
N ILE A 437 -14.98 10.61 -6.12
CA ILE A 437 -16.03 11.15 -7.00
C ILE A 437 -16.68 12.38 -6.33
N ALA A 438 -17.07 12.26 -5.05
CA ALA A 438 -17.68 13.36 -4.32
C ALA A 438 -16.77 14.59 -4.23
N LEU A 439 -15.45 14.39 -4.05
CA LEU A 439 -14.47 15.48 -4.10
C LEU A 439 -14.41 16.12 -5.49
N ALA A 440 -14.33 15.30 -6.54
CA ALA A 440 -14.24 15.76 -7.92
C ALA A 440 -15.46 16.60 -8.31
N GLU A 441 -16.67 16.18 -7.95
CA GLU A 441 -17.90 16.93 -8.17
C GLU A 441 -17.92 18.24 -7.36
N ARG A 442 -17.48 18.21 -6.11
CA ARG A 442 -17.41 19.40 -5.24
C ARG A 442 -16.50 20.49 -5.83
N ILE A 443 -15.34 20.12 -6.36
CA ILE A 443 -14.35 21.08 -6.90
C ILE A 443 -14.73 21.54 -8.31
N SER A 444 -15.19 20.61 -9.16
CA SER A 444 -15.56 20.92 -10.55
C SER A 444 -16.91 21.64 -10.68
N GLY A 445 -17.82 21.43 -9.71
CA GLY A 445 -19.21 21.87 -9.80
C GLY A 445 -20.04 21.09 -10.83
N GLN A 446 -19.51 19.97 -11.34
CA GLN A 446 -20.16 19.12 -12.34
C GLN A 446 -20.71 17.83 -11.72
N GLN A 447 -21.71 17.24 -12.37
CA GLN A 447 -22.23 15.91 -12.05
C GLN A 447 -21.43 14.88 -12.85
N LEU A 448 -20.71 13.98 -12.17
CA LEU A 448 -19.73 13.05 -12.77
C LEU A 448 -20.13 11.57 -12.72
N ASP A 449 -21.27 11.21 -12.13
CA ASP A 449 -21.73 9.82 -11.97
C ASP A 449 -21.75 9.07 -13.30
N GLN A 450 -22.28 9.68 -14.37
CA GLN A 450 -22.35 9.01 -15.67
C GLN A 450 -20.96 8.73 -16.25
N LEU A 451 -19.98 9.60 -16.01
CA LEU A 451 -18.60 9.41 -16.44
C LEU A 451 -17.99 8.21 -15.72
N PHE A 452 -18.03 8.19 -14.39
CA PHE A 452 -17.45 7.09 -13.61
C PHE A 452 -18.23 5.78 -13.81
N GLN A 453 -19.56 5.83 -13.95
CA GLN A 453 -20.38 4.68 -14.29
C GLN A 453 -19.93 4.05 -15.62
N THR A 454 -19.65 4.87 -16.63
CA THR A 454 -19.22 4.38 -17.95
C THR A 454 -17.83 3.74 -17.87
N TRP A 455 -16.88 4.41 -17.24
CA TRP A 455 -15.48 4.00 -17.27
C TRP A 455 -15.13 2.92 -16.24
N LEU A 456 -15.74 2.93 -15.05
CA LEU A 456 -15.37 2.04 -13.95
C LEU A 456 -16.35 0.88 -13.72
N PHE A 457 -17.65 1.10 -13.98
CA PHE A 457 -18.71 0.20 -13.51
C PHE A 457 -19.62 -0.39 -14.60
N THR A 458 -19.31 -0.15 -15.88
CA THR A 458 -20.10 -0.68 -17.01
C THR A 458 -19.24 -1.55 -17.91
N LYS A 459 -19.70 -2.76 -18.23
CA LYS A 459 -19.00 -3.64 -19.17
C LYS A 459 -19.12 -3.14 -20.62
N GLY A 460 -18.12 -3.45 -21.42
CA GLY A 460 -18.05 -3.09 -22.83
C GLY A 460 -17.25 -1.81 -23.09
N LYS A 461 -16.74 -1.71 -24.32
CA LYS A 461 -15.98 -0.54 -24.76
C LYS A 461 -16.87 0.71 -24.76
N PRO A 462 -16.47 1.81 -24.10
CA PRO A 462 -17.19 3.09 -24.18
C PRO A 462 -17.35 3.53 -25.64
N ALA A 463 -18.42 4.27 -25.95
CA ALA A 463 -18.75 4.62 -27.34
C ALA A 463 -17.71 5.53 -28.02
N ALA A 464 -16.91 6.23 -27.23
CA ALA A 464 -15.81 7.08 -27.69
C ALA A 464 -14.63 7.03 -26.71
N ALA A 465 -13.43 7.32 -27.20
CA ALA A 465 -12.26 7.62 -26.38
C ALA A 465 -12.48 8.92 -25.58
N PRO A 466 -11.80 9.10 -24.45
CA PRO A 466 -11.86 10.36 -23.71
C PRO A 466 -11.46 11.54 -24.60
N GLY A 467 -12.28 12.60 -24.64
CA GLY A 467 -11.97 13.80 -25.43
C GLY A 467 -12.33 13.73 -26.91
N ARG A 468 -12.86 12.61 -27.41
CA ARG A 468 -13.39 12.47 -28.77
C ARG A 468 -14.92 12.47 -28.78
N ASP A 469 -15.51 13.06 -29.81
CA ASP A 469 -16.94 12.98 -30.04
C ASP A 469 -17.33 11.60 -30.61
N ALA A 470 -18.44 11.01 -30.14
CA ALA A 470 -18.88 9.68 -30.58
C ALA A 470 -19.16 9.58 -32.10
N ALA A 471 -19.54 10.71 -32.73
CA ALA A 471 -19.72 10.79 -34.18
C ALA A 471 -18.40 10.76 -34.95
N ASP A 472 -17.33 11.29 -34.35
CA ASP A 472 -15.98 11.27 -34.90
C ASP A 472 -15.34 9.90 -34.71
N ASP A 473 -15.57 9.25 -33.56
CA ASP A 473 -15.04 7.91 -33.30
C ASP A 473 -15.69 6.81 -34.15
N ALA A 474 -16.97 6.94 -34.49
CA ALA A 474 -17.60 6.05 -35.47
C ALA A 474 -16.91 6.13 -36.86
N GLN A 475 -16.26 7.25 -37.19
CA GLN A 475 -15.49 7.42 -38.41
C GLN A 475 -14.03 6.94 -38.27
N VAL A 476 -13.40 7.09 -37.09
CA VAL A 476 -12.06 6.57 -36.77
C VAL A 476 -12.05 5.04 -36.69
N ALA A 477 -13.08 4.43 -36.08
CA ALA A 477 -13.26 2.97 -36.04
C ALA A 477 -13.31 2.33 -37.45
N ALA A 478 -13.65 3.11 -38.48
CA ALA A 478 -13.62 2.68 -39.88
C ALA A 478 -12.23 2.85 -40.55
N LYS A 479 -11.31 3.63 -39.98
CA LYS A 479 -9.98 3.93 -40.54
C LYS A 479 -8.92 4.26 -39.47
N LYS A 480 -8.10 3.24 -39.16
CA LYS A 480 -6.72 3.30 -38.60
C LYS A 480 -6.61 3.62 -37.10
N VAL A 481 -5.87 2.78 -36.37
CA VAL A 481 -5.40 3.02 -34.99
C VAL A 481 -4.67 4.36 -34.95
N ALA A 482 -4.84 5.15 -33.88
CA ALA A 482 -4.06 6.35 -33.62
C ALA A 482 -2.55 6.09 -33.83
N ALA A 483 -1.79 7.13 -34.19
CA ALA A 483 -0.35 7.00 -34.32
C ALA A 483 0.26 6.63 -32.97
N GLU A 484 1.12 5.61 -32.94
CA GLU A 484 1.75 5.14 -31.71
C GLU A 484 2.69 6.22 -31.11
N PRO A 485 2.43 6.69 -29.87
CA PRO A 485 3.35 7.56 -29.16
C PRO A 485 4.71 6.91 -28.94
N LYS A 486 5.79 7.70 -28.87
CA LYS A 486 7.15 7.16 -28.65
C LYS A 486 7.28 6.46 -27.29
N SER A 487 6.49 6.90 -26.31
CA SER A 487 6.41 6.34 -24.97
C SER A 487 5.78 4.95 -24.93
N ARG A 488 4.88 4.63 -25.87
CA ARG A 488 3.94 3.51 -25.71
C ARG A 488 4.61 2.16 -25.60
N ALA A 489 5.69 1.90 -26.33
CA ALA A 489 6.40 0.62 -26.24
C ALA A 489 6.94 0.34 -24.82
N LYS A 490 7.32 1.39 -24.07
CA LYS A 490 7.81 1.28 -22.70
C LYS A 490 6.67 1.20 -21.69
N ILE A 491 5.63 2.02 -21.84
CA ILE A 491 4.40 1.95 -21.02
C ILE A 491 3.77 0.55 -21.13
N LYS A 492 3.64 0.04 -22.36
CA LYS A 492 3.12 -1.31 -22.61
C LYS A 492 3.98 -2.39 -21.95
N LEU A 493 5.31 -2.27 -22.01
CA LEU A 493 6.19 -3.21 -21.30
C LEU A 493 6.00 -3.13 -19.78
N THR A 494 5.84 -1.92 -19.23
CA THR A 494 5.55 -1.72 -17.81
C THR A 494 4.29 -2.50 -17.42
N HIS A 495 3.17 -2.24 -18.10
CA HIS A 495 1.89 -2.88 -17.78
C HIS A 495 1.87 -4.40 -18.06
N GLU A 496 2.58 -4.88 -19.09
CA GLU A 496 2.72 -6.31 -19.37
C GLU A 496 3.42 -7.06 -18.23
N LEU A 497 4.43 -6.44 -17.61
CA LEU A 497 5.15 -7.05 -16.49
C LEU A 497 4.36 -6.95 -15.18
N LEU A 498 3.61 -5.88 -14.97
CA LEU A 498 2.73 -5.74 -13.80
C LEU A 498 1.54 -6.73 -13.86
N ASP A 499 0.86 -6.88 -14.99
CA ASP A 499 -0.28 -7.82 -15.15
C ASP A 499 0.15 -9.30 -15.19
N ALA A 500 1.42 -9.60 -15.49
CA ALA A 500 1.91 -10.97 -15.58
C ALA A 500 2.02 -11.68 -14.21
N HIS A 501 1.96 -10.91 -13.12
CA HIS A 501 2.17 -11.39 -11.75
C HIS A 501 0.85 -11.57 -10.99
N LYS A 502 0.09 -12.59 -11.41
CA LYS A 502 -1.17 -13.03 -10.81
C LYS A 502 -1.00 -14.21 -9.85
#